data_AF-A0AA39F8A7-F1
#
_entry.id   AF-A0AA39F8A7-F1
#
_cell.length_a   1.000
_cell.length_b   1.000
_cell.length_c   1.000
_cell.angle_alpha   90.00
_cell.angle_beta   90.00
_cell.angle_gamma   90.00
#
_symmetry.space_group_name_H-M   'P 1'
#
loop_
_entity.id
_entity.type
_entity.pdbx_description
1 polymer ?
#
loop_
_entity_poly.entity_id
_entity_poly.type
_entity_poly.pdbx_seq_one_letter_code
_entity_poly.pdbx_strand_id
1 'polypeptide(L)'
;MENSILNVAHEKQRKADALLHQGHFEEAAECHMKVADLLTQAHEQFSASYVAASNSDLFSKNSCSIVPSIYSKTALESLVLQRDYHEKQAAIVRMKRAQYEDYEASLKIQQKNLLGKQIRKQCEKNNAASVLPAKLSGSLRQAIYKTIDEQDNLLSLISLPDDGQAFKHPKDNNTVIEELRMANAQLRSLVESLLTQLEAKDQHIRELTRRLQTVSGGENGSYPDDGQSLRLAPLPPLAPLEMPLFDFTA
;
A
#
# COMPACT_ATOMS: atom_id res chain seq x y z
N MET A 1 38.19 -13.86 -2.45
CA MET A 1 37.58 -13.86 -1.11
C MET A 1 36.39 -14.79 -1.18
N GLU A 2 36.36 -15.78 -0.30
CA GLU A 2 35.66 -17.05 -0.50
C GLU A 2 34.13 -16.92 -0.51
N ASN A 3 33.50 -17.46 -1.56
CA ASN A 3 32.05 -17.59 -1.74
C ASN A 3 31.47 -18.65 -0.80
N SER A 4 31.73 -18.56 0.50
CA SER A 4 31.14 -19.46 1.50
C SER A 4 29.62 -19.28 1.50
N ILE A 5 28.88 -20.40 1.53
CA ILE A 5 27.40 -20.43 1.54
C ILE A 5 26.85 -19.53 2.65
N LEU A 6 27.52 -19.50 3.80
CA LEU A 6 27.15 -18.66 4.93
C LEU A 6 27.36 -17.17 4.68
N ASN A 7 28.41 -16.80 3.94
CA ASN A 7 28.65 -15.40 3.54
C ASN A 7 27.56 -14.91 2.58
N VAL A 8 27.16 -15.76 1.63
CA VAL A 8 26.05 -15.45 0.71
C VAL A 8 24.73 -15.31 1.48
N ALA A 9 24.48 -16.16 2.47
CA ALA A 9 23.32 -16.06 3.35
C ALA A 9 23.28 -14.70 4.08
N HIS A 10 24.38 -14.29 4.72
CA HIS A 10 24.44 -12.98 5.39
C HIS A 10 24.32 -11.79 4.43
N GLU A 11 24.83 -11.90 3.20
CA GLU A 11 24.63 -10.87 2.18
C GLU A 11 23.14 -10.73 1.82
N LYS A 12 22.44 -11.85 1.61
CA LYS A 12 21.00 -11.85 1.35
C LYS A 12 20.19 -11.32 2.53
N GLN A 13 20.61 -11.58 3.76
CA GLN A 13 20.00 -11.01 4.95
C GLN A 13 20.11 -9.48 4.95
N ARG A 14 21.31 -8.92 4.75
CA ARG A 14 21.50 -7.46 4.64
C ARG A 14 20.67 -6.84 3.51
N LYS A 15 20.56 -7.54 2.38
CA LYS A 15 19.71 -7.13 1.26
C LYS A 15 18.23 -7.11 1.64
N ALA A 16 17.75 -8.12 2.39
CA ALA A 16 16.38 -8.16 2.88
C ALA A 16 16.06 -6.94 3.75
N ASP A 17 16.96 -6.59 4.68
CA ASP A 17 16.79 -5.42 5.55
C ASP A 17 16.72 -4.10 4.75
N ALA A 18 17.57 -3.95 3.73
CA ALA A 18 17.52 -2.79 2.83
C ALA A 18 16.18 -2.69 2.07
N LEU A 19 15.63 -3.82 1.62
CA LEU A 19 14.33 -3.89 0.94
C LEU A 19 13.16 -3.58 1.89
N LEU A 20 13.24 -4.01 3.15
CA LEU A 20 12.24 -3.65 4.17
C LEU A 20 12.19 -2.14 4.42
N HIS A 21 13.34 -1.46 4.44
CA HIS A 21 13.40 0.00 4.54
C HIS A 21 12.81 0.72 3.32
N GLN A 22 12.87 0.10 2.14
CA GLN A 22 12.27 0.62 0.90
C GLN A 22 10.78 0.28 0.77
N GLY A 23 10.21 -0.54 1.66
CA GLY A 23 8.82 -0.98 1.60
C GLY A 23 8.55 -2.13 0.64
N HIS A 24 9.59 -2.75 0.06
CA HIS A 24 9.48 -3.88 -0.85
C HIS A 24 9.36 -5.19 -0.07
N PHE A 25 8.19 -5.43 0.52
CA PHE A 25 7.98 -6.57 1.42
C PHE A 25 8.11 -7.94 0.73
N GLU A 26 7.65 -8.11 -0.51
CA GLU A 26 7.74 -9.42 -1.17
C GLU A 26 9.19 -9.81 -1.49
N GLU A 27 9.96 -8.88 -2.07
CA GLU A 27 11.37 -9.12 -2.36
C GLU A 27 12.18 -9.39 -1.08
N ALA A 28 11.84 -8.72 0.03
CA ALA A 28 12.44 -8.97 1.33
C ALA A 28 12.10 -10.38 1.86
N ALA A 29 10.84 -10.81 1.74
CA ALA A 29 10.41 -12.15 2.13
C ALA A 29 11.11 -13.24 1.31
N GLU A 30 11.27 -13.03 0.01
CA GLU A 30 12.06 -13.93 -0.85
C GLU A 30 13.52 -13.99 -0.45
N CYS A 31 14.13 -12.86 -0.06
CA CYS A 31 15.51 -12.84 0.40
C CYS A 31 15.66 -13.68 1.68
N HIS A 32 14.74 -13.57 2.64
CA HIS A 32 14.75 -14.43 3.84
C HIS A 32 14.52 -15.91 3.53
N MET A 33 13.68 -16.25 2.56
CA MET A 33 13.55 -17.64 2.10
C MET A 33 14.84 -18.17 1.46
N LYS A 34 15.48 -17.38 0.59
CA LYS A 34 16.78 -17.74 -0.01
C LYS A 34 17.85 -17.94 1.05
N VAL A 35 17.80 -17.19 2.15
CA VAL A 35 18.68 -17.41 3.31
C VAL A 35 18.40 -18.76 3.98
N ALA A 36 17.13 -19.11 4.21
CA ALA A 36 16.75 -20.40 4.78
C ALA A 36 17.22 -21.58 3.91
N ASP A 37 17.11 -21.46 2.57
CA ASP A 37 17.61 -22.47 1.63
C ASP A 37 19.14 -22.63 1.73
N LEU A 38 19.88 -21.52 1.78
CA LEU A 38 21.34 -21.54 1.93
C LEU A 38 21.77 -22.13 3.28
N LEU A 39 21.06 -21.82 4.36
CA LEU A 39 21.32 -22.39 5.68
C LEU A 39 21.02 -23.89 5.72
N THR A 40 20.02 -24.35 4.97
CA THR A 40 19.72 -25.78 4.81
C THR A 40 20.85 -26.50 4.08
N GLN A 41 21.34 -25.92 2.97
CA GLN A 41 22.50 -26.46 2.25
C GLN A 41 23.77 -26.47 3.11
N ALA A 42 24.00 -25.41 3.89
CA ALA A 42 25.12 -25.36 4.83
C ALA A 42 24.97 -26.47 5.89
N HIS A 43 23.79 -26.64 6.47
CA HIS A 43 23.53 -27.69 7.45
C HIS A 43 23.78 -29.09 6.86
N GLU A 44 23.35 -29.37 5.63
CA GLU A 44 23.62 -30.64 4.95
C GLU A 44 25.12 -30.87 4.73
N GLN A 45 25.86 -29.84 4.31
CA GLN A 45 27.32 -29.93 4.14
C GLN A 45 28.04 -30.18 5.47
N PHE A 46 27.68 -29.45 6.53
CA PHE A 46 28.25 -29.64 7.86
C PHE A 46 27.88 -31.01 8.45
N SER A 47 26.65 -31.48 8.25
CA SER A 47 26.19 -32.79 8.71
C SER A 47 26.91 -33.93 7.99
N ALA A 48 27.04 -33.85 6.66
CA ALA A 48 27.79 -34.83 5.87
C ALA A 48 29.26 -34.90 6.28
N SER A 49 29.90 -33.73 6.49
CA SER A 49 31.29 -33.66 6.97
C SER A 49 31.45 -34.25 8.38
N TYR A 50 30.47 -34.03 9.26
CA TYR A 50 30.48 -34.56 10.63
C TYR A 50 30.35 -36.09 10.65
N VAL A 51 29.46 -36.66 9.83
CA VAL A 51 29.30 -38.12 9.71
C VAL A 51 30.56 -38.76 9.09
N ALA A 52 31.16 -38.12 8.08
CA ALA A 52 32.40 -38.60 7.47
C ALA A 52 33.57 -38.65 8.48
N ALA A 53 33.73 -37.60 9.31
CA ALA A 53 34.76 -37.54 10.35
C ALA A 53 34.51 -38.56 11.48
N SER A 54 33.24 -38.74 11.88
CA SER A 54 32.87 -39.71 12.91
C SER A 54 33.18 -41.17 12.50
N ASN A 55 33.09 -41.47 11.20
CA ASN A 55 33.41 -42.79 10.66
C ASN A 55 34.92 -43.06 10.53
N SER A 56 35.74 -42.02 10.32
CA SER A 56 37.21 -42.14 10.28
C SER A 56 37.84 -42.30 11.68
N ASP A 57 37.25 -41.67 12.70
CA ASP A 57 37.78 -41.69 14.07
C ASP A 57 37.60 -43.05 14.78
N LEU A 58 36.69 -43.89 14.32
CA LEU A 58 36.49 -45.26 14.84
C LEU A 58 37.71 -46.18 14.63
N PHE A 59 38.62 -45.85 13.71
CA PHE A 59 39.84 -46.63 13.44
C PHE A 59 41.10 -46.10 14.13
N SER A 60 41.07 -44.88 14.68
CA SER A 60 42.23 -44.26 15.32
C SER A 60 41.97 -44.04 16.81
N LYS A 61 42.15 -45.11 17.61
CA LYS A 61 42.26 -44.98 19.06
C LYS A 61 43.53 -44.21 19.39
N ASN A 62 43.44 -42.91 19.60
CA ASN A 62 44.11 -42.19 20.70
C ASN A 62 43.84 -40.67 20.65
N SER A 63 43.61 -40.12 21.85
CA SER A 63 43.57 -38.69 22.25
C SER A 63 42.28 -37.88 22.01
N CYS A 64 41.63 -37.52 23.12
CA CYS A 64 40.87 -36.30 23.41
C CYS A 64 40.20 -35.55 22.24
N SER A 65 39.12 -36.10 21.65
CA SER A 65 38.33 -35.48 20.57
C SER A 65 36.92 -35.01 21.00
N ILE A 66 36.60 -35.04 22.30
CA ILE A 66 35.24 -34.73 22.81
C ILE A 66 34.88 -33.25 22.57
N VAL A 67 35.85 -32.35 22.63
CA VAL A 67 35.63 -30.90 22.53
C VAL A 67 35.21 -30.47 21.09
N PRO A 68 35.89 -30.89 20.00
CA PRO A 68 35.43 -30.64 18.63
C PRO A 68 34.02 -31.17 18.31
N SER A 69 33.66 -32.34 18.88
CA SER A 69 32.35 -32.97 18.64
C SER A 69 31.18 -32.16 19.23
N ILE A 70 31.35 -31.61 20.45
CA ILE A 70 30.31 -30.77 21.09
C ILE A 70 30.11 -29.48 20.27
N TYR A 71 31.19 -28.81 19.87
CA TYR A 71 31.09 -27.60 19.05
C TYR A 71 30.45 -27.85 17.68
N SER A 72 30.70 -29.02 17.07
CA SER A 72 30.06 -29.39 15.80
C SER A 72 28.56 -29.63 15.95
N LYS A 73 28.11 -30.23 17.06
CA LYS A 73 26.68 -30.41 17.33
C LYS A 73 25.99 -29.08 17.58
N THR A 74 26.58 -28.21 18.40
CA THR A 74 26.05 -26.86 18.65
C THR A 74 26.00 -26.02 17.36
N ALA A 75 26.97 -26.17 16.46
CA ALA A 75 26.96 -25.49 15.17
C ALA A 75 25.78 -25.94 14.29
N LEU A 76 25.50 -27.26 14.21
CA LEU A 76 24.35 -27.78 13.48
C LEU A 76 23.02 -27.28 14.07
N GLU A 77 22.87 -27.31 15.39
CA GLU A 77 21.69 -26.76 16.08
C GLU A 77 21.52 -25.26 15.80
N SER A 78 22.62 -24.49 15.80
CA SER A 78 22.59 -23.06 15.47
C SER A 78 22.09 -22.78 14.05
N LEU A 79 22.54 -23.57 13.06
CA LEU A 79 22.08 -23.43 11.67
C LEU A 79 20.59 -23.70 11.52
N VAL A 80 20.06 -24.72 12.22
CA VAL A 80 18.63 -25.03 12.24
C VAL A 80 17.83 -23.86 12.83
N LEU A 81 18.28 -23.34 13.97
CA LEU A 81 17.61 -22.20 14.62
C LEU A 81 17.61 -20.94 13.74
N GLN A 82 18.72 -20.66 13.04
CA GLN A 82 18.81 -19.53 12.11
C GLN A 82 17.91 -19.71 10.89
N ARG A 83 17.81 -20.94 10.34
CA ARG A 83 16.89 -21.25 9.25
C ARG A 83 15.45 -20.98 9.66
N ASP A 84 15.03 -21.54 10.79
CA ASP A 84 13.67 -21.40 11.30
C ASP A 84 13.33 -19.93 11.62
N TYR A 85 14.31 -19.16 12.09
CA TYR A 85 14.18 -17.72 12.25
C TYR A 85 13.86 -17.04 10.91
N HIS A 86 14.60 -17.35 9.85
CA HIS A 86 14.39 -16.74 8.54
C HIS A 86 13.09 -17.18 7.86
N GLU A 87 12.63 -18.42 8.06
CA GLU A 87 11.31 -18.86 7.63
C GLU A 87 10.19 -18.05 8.33
N LYS A 88 10.29 -17.91 9.66
CA LYS A 88 9.34 -17.09 10.43
C LYS A 88 9.40 -15.63 10.00
N GLN A 89 10.59 -15.09 9.77
CA GLN A 89 10.76 -13.72 9.32
C GLN A 89 10.10 -13.50 7.95
N ALA A 90 10.23 -14.43 7.00
CA ALA A 90 9.54 -14.36 5.71
C ALA A 90 8.01 -14.36 5.89
N ALA A 91 7.47 -15.18 6.79
CA ALA A 91 6.04 -15.21 7.09
C ALA A 91 5.55 -13.89 7.71
N ILE A 92 6.29 -13.33 8.67
CA ILE A 92 5.98 -12.04 9.31
C ILE A 92 5.97 -10.91 8.29
N VAL A 93 6.96 -10.88 7.39
CA VAL A 93 7.06 -9.86 6.34
C VAL A 93 5.86 -9.95 5.38
N ARG A 94 5.44 -11.16 4.98
CA ARG A 94 4.23 -11.35 4.16
C ARG A 94 2.95 -10.95 4.90
N MET A 95 2.85 -11.26 6.19
CA MET A 95 1.71 -10.83 7.00
C MET A 95 1.64 -9.31 7.08
N LYS A 96 2.77 -8.63 7.32
CA LYS A 96 2.84 -7.17 7.34
C LYS A 96 2.42 -6.57 6.00
N ARG A 97 2.83 -7.17 4.88
CA ARG A 97 2.37 -6.79 3.54
C ARG A 97 0.85 -6.90 3.41
N ALA A 98 0.28 -8.04 3.74
CA ALA A 98 -1.17 -8.27 3.65
C ALA A 98 -1.96 -7.25 4.49
N GLN A 99 -1.48 -6.93 5.69
CA GLN A 99 -2.09 -5.89 6.54
C GLN A 99 -2.12 -4.51 5.86
N TYR A 100 -1.05 -4.12 5.17
CA TYR A 100 -1.03 -2.86 4.42
C TYR A 100 -1.98 -2.89 3.23
N GLU A 101 -2.06 -4.00 2.50
CA GLU A 101 -2.97 -4.17 1.37
C GLU A 101 -4.44 -4.08 1.82
N ASP A 102 -4.80 -4.72 2.94
CA ASP A 102 -6.14 -4.65 3.54
C ASP A 102 -6.50 -3.23 4.00
N TYR A 103 -5.55 -2.53 4.61
CA TYR A 103 -5.71 -1.14 5.03
C TYR A 103 -5.90 -0.20 3.83
N GLU A 104 -5.08 -0.36 2.79
CA GLU A 104 -5.17 0.41 1.55
C GLU A 104 -6.51 0.16 0.83
N ALA A 105 -6.94 -1.10 0.76
CA ALA A 105 -8.25 -1.48 0.20
C ALA A 105 -9.40 -0.83 0.98
N SER A 106 -9.32 -0.84 2.32
CA SER A 106 -10.30 -0.20 3.20
C SER A 106 -10.37 1.31 2.98
N LEU A 107 -9.23 1.99 2.84
CA LEU A 107 -9.16 3.42 2.50
C LEU A 107 -9.79 3.71 1.13
N LYS A 108 -9.48 2.90 0.11
CA LYS A 108 -10.09 3.04 -1.23
C LYS A 108 -11.60 2.85 -1.18
N ILE A 109 -12.10 1.90 -0.39
CA ILE A 109 -13.53 1.70 -0.18
C ILE A 109 -14.16 2.92 0.50
N GLN A 110 -13.54 3.46 1.55
CA GLN A 110 -14.01 4.67 2.22
C GLN A 110 -14.05 5.87 1.26
N GLN A 111 -13.02 6.05 0.43
CA GLN A 111 -12.97 7.12 -0.57
C GLN A 111 -14.10 6.97 -1.60
N LYS A 112 -14.33 5.76 -2.13
CA LYS A 112 -15.45 5.46 -3.03
C LYS A 112 -16.80 5.71 -2.38
N ASN A 113 -16.96 5.34 -1.10
CA ASN A 113 -18.19 5.57 -0.35
C ASN A 113 -18.45 7.05 -0.09
N LEU A 114 -17.41 7.86 0.17
CA LEU A 114 -17.55 9.32 0.28
C LEU A 114 -17.96 9.94 -1.06
N LEU A 115 -17.32 9.53 -2.16
CA LEU A 115 -17.69 9.97 -3.51
C LEU A 115 -19.13 9.55 -3.85
N GLY A 116 -19.50 8.31 -3.54
CA GLY A 116 -20.85 7.78 -3.71
C GLY A 116 -21.89 8.52 -2.85
N LYS A 117 -21.56 8.86 -1.60
CA LYS A 117 -22.41 9.71 -0.74
C LYS A 117 -22.55 11.12 -1.30
N GLN A 118 -21.52 11.68 -1.92
CA GLN A 118 -21.59 12.99 -2.55
C GLN A 118 -22.46 12.98 -3.81
N ILE A 119 -22.31 11.96 -4.66
CA ILE A 119 -23.19 11.72 -5.82
C ILE A 119 -24.64 11.51 -5.35
N ARG A 120 -24.85 10.71 -4.29
CA ARG A 120 -26.18 10.46 -3.72
C ARG A 120 -26.78 11.73 -3.10
N LYS A 121 -26.00 12.52 -2.34
CA LYS A 121 -26.45 13.81 -1.80
C LYS A 121 -26.76 14.82 -2.90
N GLN A 122 -26.02 14.82 -4.01
CA GLN A 122 -26.34 15.66 -5.17
C GLN A 122 -27.65 15.21 -5.83
N CYS A 123 -27.89 13.90 -5.92
CA CYS A 123 -29.16 13.35 -6.40
C CYS A 123 -30.33 13.62 -5.42
N GLU A 124 -30.10 13.55 -4.11
CA GLU A 124 -31.10 13.85 -3.08
C GLU A 124 -31.41 15.35 -2.98
N LYS A 125 -30.42 16.24 -3.19
CA LYS A 125 -30.64 17.69 -3.28
C LYS A 125 -31.43 18.07 -4.54
N ASN A 126 -31.30 17.29 -5.62
CA ASN A 126 -32.15 17.40 -6.80
C ASN A 126 -33.56 16.79 -6.60
N ASN A 127 -33.73 15.88 -5.63
CA ASN A 127 -35.02 15.25 -5.31
C ASN A 127 -35.82 15.98 -4.20
N ALA A 128 -35.23 16.97 -3.50
CA ALA A 128 -36.02 17.87 -2.64
C ALA A 128 -36.91 18.84 -3.46
N ALA A 129 -36.72 18.90 -4.78
CA ALA A 129 -37.64 19.54 -5.73
C ALA A 129 -38.34 18.51 -6.66
N SER A 130 -38.14 17.21 -6.48
CA SER A 130 -38.72 16.20 -7.37
C SER A 130 -38.87 14.85 -6.66
N VAL A 131 -40.08 14.60 -6.17
CA VAL A 131 -40.54 13.25 -5.90
C VAL A 131 -40.53 12.49 -7.24
N LEU A 132 -39.63 11.51 -7.42
CA LEU A 132 -39.80 10.18 -8.06
C LEU A 132 -38.51 9.61 -8.72
N PRO A 133 -37.69 8.78 -8.01
CA PRO A 133 -36.47 8.21 -8.60
C PRO A 133 -36.40 6.67 -8.50
N ALA A 134 -37.31 5.95 -9.16
CA ALA A 134 -37.18 4.51 -9.43
C ALA A 134 -38.08 4.04 -10.59
N LYS A 135 -39.26 4.64 -10.72
CA LYS A 135 -40.11 4.43 -11.91
C LYS A 135 -39.46 4.98 -13.17
N LEU A 136 -38.58 6.00 -13.11
CA LEU A 136 -38.03 6.61 -14.32
C LEU A 136 -37.02 5.75 -15.09
N SER A 137 -36.22 4.87 -14.47
CA SER A 137 -35.28 4.02 -15.23
C SER A 137 -36.01 2.86 -15.91
N GLY A 138 -36.98 2.26 -15.22
CA GLY A 138 -37.91 1.29 -15.81
C GLY A 138 -38.81 1.94 -16.86
N SER A 139 -39.34 3.14 -16.58
CA SER A 139 -40.20 3.91 -17.49
C SER A 139 -39.44 4.48 -18.68
N LEU A 140 -38.18 4.89 -18.54
CA LEU A 140 -37.37 5.37 -19.67
C LEU A 140 -36.99 4.21 -20.56
N ARG A 141 -36.56 3.08 -19.98
CA ARG A 141 -36.30 1.86 -20.74
C ARG A 141 -37.56 1.37 -21.45
N GLN A 142 -38.70 1.36 -20.76
CA GLN A 142 -39.99 0.98 -21.32
C GLN A 142 -40.50 2.00 -22.36
N ALA A 143 -40.24 3.29 -22.18
CA ALA A 143 -40.55 4.33 -23.16
C ALA A 143 -39.66 4.19 -24.41
N ILE A 144 -38.35 3.90 -24.25
CA ILE A 144 -37.45 3.64 -25.37
C ILE A 144 -37.92 2.42 -26.16
N TYR A 145 -38.21 1.29 -25.50
CA TYR A 145 -38.72 0.11 -26.20
C TYR A 145 -40.09 0.35 -26.84
N LYS A 146 -41.00 1.08 -26.17
CA LYS A 146 -42.31 1.46 -26.71
C LYS A 146 -42.18 2.40 -27.91
N THR A 147 -41.24 3.35 -27.88
CA THR A 147 -40.95 4.25 -29.01
C THR A 147 -40.33 3.49 -30.18
N ILE A 148 -39.47 2.49 -29.92
CA ILE A 148 -38.93 1.63 -30.98
C ILE A 148 -40.07 0.82 -31.63
N ASP A 149 -40.92 0.18 -30.83
CA ASP A 149 -42.09 -0.58 -31.34
C ASP A 149 -43.10 0.32 -32.09
N GLU A 150 -43.37 1.52 -31.58
CA GLU A 150 -44.23 2.50 -32.24
C GLU A 150 -43.63 3.00 -33.56
N GLN A 151 -42.30 3.18 -33.62
CA GLN A 151 -41.61 3.55 -34.85
C GLN A 151 -41.51 2.39 -35.84
N ASP A 152 -41.38 1.14 -35.41
CA ASP A 152 -41.39 -0.02 -36.30
C ASP A 152 -42.80 -0.26 -36.88
N ASN A 153 -43.85 -0.01 -36.09
CA ASN A 153 -45.23 0.05 -36.59
C ASN A 153 -45.42 1.21 -37.59
N LEU A 154 -44.78 2.37 -37.37
CA LEU A 154 -44.76 3.46 -38.34
C LEU A 154 -43.93 3.13 -39.59
N LEU A 155 -42.84 2.38 -39.50
CA LEU A 155 -42.10 1.85 -40.66
C LEU A 155 -42.96 0.89 -41.48
N SER A 156 -43.82 0.11 -40.81
CA SER A 156 -44.83 -0.71 -41.50
C SER A 156 -45.85 0.16 -42.25
N LEU A 157 -46.17 1.35 -41.70
CA LEU A 157 -47.07 2.34 -42.30
C LEU A 157 -46.42 3.13 -43.45
N ILE A 158 -45.11 3.43 -43.35
CA ILE A 158 -44.29 4.12 -44.35
C ILE A 158 -43.92 3.19 -45.51
N SER A 159 -44.03 1.87 -45.33
CA SER A 159 -43.86 0.89 -46.41
C SER A 159 -45.08 0.81 -47.34
N LEU A 160 -46.13 1.60 -47.09
CA LEU A 160 -47.21 1.86 -48.05
C LEU A 160 -46.81 3.03 -48.97
N PRO A 161 -47.15 2.98 -50.27
CA PRO A 161 -46.70 3.98 -51.21
C PRO A 161 -47.26 5.36 -50.86
N ASP A 162 -46.32 6.31 -50.89
CA ASP A 162 -46.38 7.75 -50.72
C ASP A 162 -47.65 8.43 -51.27
N ASP A 163 -48.39 9.10 -50.39
CA ASP A 163 -49.26 10.23 -50.73
C ASP A 163 -49.05 11.36 -49.69
N GLY A 164 -48.02 12.18 -49.97
CA GLY A 164 -47.98 13.62 -49.75
C GLY A 164 -48.58 14.19 -48.46
N GLN A 165 -47.78 14.36 -47.41
CA GLN A 165 -48.05 15.43 -46.44
C GLN A 165 -46.80 16.03 -45.78
N ALA A 166 -46.62 17.32 -46.06
CA ALA A 166 -45.72 18.32 -45.49
C ALA A 166 -44.97 17.97 -44.18
N PHE A 167 -43.65 17.77 -44.30
CA PHE A 167 -42.71 17.81 -43.17
C PHE A 167 -42.58 19.23 -42.62
N LYS A 168 -42.91 19.41 -41.34
CA LYS A 168 -42.67 20.67 -40.60
C LYS A 168 -41.19 20.80 -40.23
N HIS A 169 -40.70 22.04 -40.35
CA HIS A 169 -39.32 22.52 -40.20
C HIS A 169 -38.68 22.29 -38.79
N PRO A 170 -37.34 22.30 -38.63
CA PRO A 170 -36.60 21.92 -37.42
C PRO A 170 -36.71 22.91 -36.25
N LYS A 171 -36.46 22.40 -35.03
CA LYS A 171 -36.44 23.07 -33.70
C LYS A 171 -36.34 24.60 -33.72
N ASP A 172 -37.36 25.23 -33.12
CA ASP A 172 -37.51 26.68 -32.95
C ASP A 172 -36.27 27.33 -32.30
N ASN A 173 -35.71 28.36 -32.94
CA ASN A 173 -34.49 29.06 -32.49
C ASN A 173 -34.61 29.57 -31.04
N ASN A 174 -35.83 29.89 -30.60
CA ASN A 174 -36.11 30.30 -29.23
C ASN A 174 -35.81 29.19 -28.21
N THR A 175 -36.08 27.94 -28.55
CA THR A 175 -35.78 26.79 -27.68
C THR A 175 -34.28 26.62 -27.53
N VAL A 176 -33.52 26.75 -28.62
CA VAL A 176 -32.05 26.65 -28.61
C VAL A 176 -31.43 27.77 -27.77
N ILE A 177 -31.95 28.99 -27.88
CA ILE A 177 -31.46 30.14 -27.09
C ILE A 177 -31.69 29.92 -25.58
N GLU A 178 -32.85 29.37 -25.19
CA GLU A 178 -33.12 29.08 -23.77
C GLU A 178 -32.29 27.91 -23.23
N GLU A 179 -32.09 26.85 -24.01
CA GLU A 179 -31.19 25.76 -23.63
C GLU A 179 -29.75 26.27 -23.43
N LEU A 180 -29.26 27.13 -24.33
CA LEU A 180 -27.94 27.76 -24.20
C LEU A 180 -27.85 28.72 -23.01
N ARG A 181 -28.91 29.45 -22.68
CA ARG A 181 -28.96 30.30 -21.48
C ARG A 181 -28.89 29.46 -20.22
N MET A 182 -29.68 28.39 -20.13
CA MET A 182 -29.68 27.50 -18.98
C MET A 182 -28.32 26.81 -18.81
N ALA A 183 -27.71 26.31 -19.89
CA ALA A 183 -26.38 25.71 -19.84
C ALA A 183 -25.32 26.72 -19.37
N ASN A 184 -25.33 27.94 -19.89
CA ASN A 184 -24.41 28.99 -19.44
C ASN A 184 -24.64 29.39 -17.97
N ALA A 185 -25.87 29.42 -17.49
CA ALA A 185 -26.17 29.69 -16.09
C ALA A 185 -25.63 28.56 -15.18
N GLN A 186 -25.81 27.30 -15.58
CA GLN A 186 -25.27 26.15 -14.87
C GLN A 186 -23.73 26.15 -14.84
N LEU A 187 -23.07 26.48 -15.95
CA LEU A 187 -21.62 26.60 -16.01
C LEU A 187 -21.10 27.69 -15.07
N ARG A 188 -21.74 28.87 -15.03
CA ARG A 188 -21.36 29.94 -14.11
C ARG A 188 -21.51 29.50 -12.65
N SER A 189 -22.63 28.85 -12.31
CA SER A 189 -22.85 28.34 -10.95
C SER A 189 -21.81 27.29 -10.54
N LEU A 190 -21.43 26.40 -11.47
CA LEU A 190 -20.39 25.41 -11.22
C LEU A 190 -19.02 26.07 -10.99
N VAL A 191 -18.66 27.05 -11.81
CA VAL A 191 -17.40 27.79 -11.67
C VAL A 191 -17.36 28.49 -10.30
N GLU A 192 -18.44 29.13 -9.88
CA GLU A 192 -18.54 29.76 -8.55
C GLU A 192 -18.39 28.73 -7.41
N SER A 193 -19.02 27.56 -7.54
CA SER A 193 -18.84 26.46 -6.58
C SER A 193 -17.40 25.94 -6.54
N LEU A 194 -16.70 25.89 -7.68
CA LEU A 194 -15.31 25.43 -7.71
C LEU A 194 -14.36 26.47 -7.11
N LEU A 195 -14.60 27.77 -7.36
CA LEU A 195 -13.83 28.86 -6.77
C LEU A 195 -13.98 28.88 -5.23
N THR A 196 -15.21 28.75 -4.72
CA THR A 196 -15.44 28.67 -3.27
C THR A 196 -14.81 27.43 -2.63
N GLN A 197 -14.82 26.29 -3.31
CA GLN A 197 -14.11 25.08 -2.84
C GLN A 197 -12.59 25.25 -2.85
N LEU A 198 -12.03 25.93 -3.85
CA LEU A 198 -10.60 26.23 -3.94
C LEU A 198 -10.19 27.14 -2.79
N GLU A 199 -10.93 28.23 -2.56
CA GLU A 199 -10.67 29.16 -1.47
C GLU A 199 -10.71 28.47 -0.10
N ALA A 200 -11.69 27.59 0.14
CA ALA A 200 -11.78 26.82 1.37
C ALA A 200 -10.55 25.90 1.56
N LYS A 201 -10.09 25.22 0.50
CA LYS A 201 -8.88 24.40 0.56
C LYS A 201 -7.62 25.23 0.84
N ASP A 202 -7.49 26.40 0.23
CA ASP A 202 -6.37 27.31 0.49
C ASP A 202 -6.38 27.83 1.94
N GLN A 203 -7.56 28.06 2.51
CA GLN A 203 -7.68 28.39 3.93
C GLN A 203 -7.24 27.22 4.82
N HIS A 204 -7.65 25.99 4.51
CA HIS A 204 -7.20 24.80 5.24
C HIS A 204 -5.69 24.59 5.14
N ILE A 205 -5.10 24.78 3.96
CA ILE A 205 -3.64 24.70 3.77
C ILE A 205 -2.97 25.76 4.63
N ARG A 206 -3.42 27.02 4.59
CA ARG A 206 -2.88 28.09 5.43
C ARG A 206 -2.96 27.78 6.92
N GLU A 207 -4.07 27.19 7.38
CA GLU A 207 -4.24 26.77 8.77
C GLU A 207 -3.31 25.60 9.15
N LEU A 208 -3.18 24.58 8.29
CA LEU A 208 -2.24 23.48 8.52
C LEU A 208 -0.80 23.94 8.51
N THR A 209 -0.42 24.83 7.58
CA THR A 209 0.90 25.46 7.54
C THR A 209 1.15 26.27 8.81
N ARG A 210 0.17 27.04 9.30
CA ARG A 210 0.26 27.75 10.59
C ARG A 210 0.47 26.78 11.74
N ARG A 211 -0.30 25.68 11.80
CA ARG A 211 -0.14 24.65 12.85
C ARG A 211 1.24 24.01 12.80
N LEU A 212 1.72 23.65 11.62
CA LEU A 212 3.08 23.14 11.43
C LEU A 212 4.13 24.17 11.86
N GLN A 213 3.95 25.45 11.56
CA GLN A 213 4.85 26.51 12.03
C GLN A 213 4.78 26.70 13.56
N THR A 214 3.62 26.54 14.20
CA THR A 214 3.53 26.59 15.68
C THR A 214 4.15 25.37 16.35
N VAL A 215 4.07 24.20 15.71
CA VAL A 215 4.68 22.95 16.21
C VAL A 215 6.18 22.91 15.92
N SER A 216 6.62 23.51 14.81
CA SER A 216 8.02 23.56 14.38
C SER A 216 8.78 24.82 14.85
N GLY A 217 8.08 25.88 15.22
CA GLY A 217 8.64 27.21 15.51
C GLY A 217 8.80 27.53 17.00
N GLY A 218 8.75 26.51 17.86
CA GLY A 218 9.06 26.64 19.28
C GLY A 218 10.54 26.91 19.59
N GLU A 219 11.43 26.81 18.61
CA GLU A 219 12.84 27.16 18.75
C GLU A 219 13.28 28.00 17.55
N ASN A 220 13.26 29.31 17.70
CA ASN A 220 14.07 30.19 16.86
C ASN A 220 14.43 31.46 17.64
N GLY A 221 15.53 31.35 18.40
CA GLY A 221 16.36 32.47 18.76
C GLY A 221 17.68 32.37 17.98
N SER A 222 17.80 33.16 16.91
CA SER A 222 19.00 33.76 16.33
C SER A 222 20.30 32.93 16.27
N TYR A 223 20.77 32.57 15.06
CA TYR A 223 22.07 32.92 14.43
C TYR A 223 22.28 32.04 13.18
N PRO A 224 22.90 32.54 12.09
CA PRO A 224 23.33 31.70 10.97
C PRO A 224 24.67 31.07 11.36
N ASP A 225 24.87 29.78 11.07
CA ASP A 225 26.14 29.15 10.65
C ASP A 225 26.19 27.64 11.03
N ASP A 226 26.55 26.84 10.03
CA ASP A 226 27.10 25.48 10.01
C ASP A 226 26.49 24.30 10.81
N GLY A 227 26.14 23.24 10.05
CA GLY A 227 26.27 21.85 10.49
C GLY A 227 25.11 21.26 11.30
N GLN A 228 24.05 20.79 10.62
CA GLN A 228 22.97 20.03 11.24
C GLN A 228 23.44 18.64 11.75
N SER A 229 23.85 18.56 13.01
CA SER A 229 23.77 17.35 13.83
C SER A 229 22.58 17.51 14.77
N LEU A 230 21.60 16.62 14.67
CA LEU A 230 20.37 16.61 15.47
C LEU A 230 20.69 16.63 16.97
N ARG A 231 20.44 17.76 17.64
CA ARG A 231 20.58 17.91 19.10
C ARG A 231 19.44 17.15 19.79
N LEU A 232 19.68 15.90 20.13
CA LEU A 232 18.86 15.17 21.10
C LEU A 232 19.28 15.57 22.53
N ALA A 233 18.32 15.61 23.45
CA ALA A 233 18.57 15.92 24.85
C ALA A 233 19.61 14.95 25.46
N PRO A 234 20.54 15.41 26.30
CA PRO A 234 21.52 14.53 26.94
C PRO A 234 20.80 13.47 27.77
N LEU A 235 21.06 12.20 27.48
CA LEU A 235 20.48 11.09 28.23
C LEU A 235 20.92 11.17 29.71
N PRO A 236 20.05 10.78 30.66
CA PRO A 236 20.42 10.72 32.06
C PRO A 236 21.62 9.78 32.24
N PRO A 237 22.58 10.11 33.13
CA PRO A 237 23.76 9.29 33.34
C PRO A 237 23.33 7.90 33.80
N LEU A 238 23.72 6.88 33.02
CA LEU A 238 23.42 5.49 33.33
C LEU A 238 24.08 5.12 34.66
N ALA A 239 23.36 4.35 35.49
CA ALA A 239 23.92 3.78 36.71
C ALA A 239 25.19 2.98 36.35
N PRO A 240 26.29 3.14 37.11
CA PRO A 240 27.53 2.43 36.80
C PRO A 240 27.28 0.93 36.81
N LEU A 241 27.65 0.28 35.71
CA LEU A 241 27.55 -1.17 35.57
C LEU A 241 28.67 -1.79 36.41
N GLU A 242 28.34 -2.25 37.62
CA GLU A 242 29.29 -3.01 38.43
C GLU A 242 29.61 -4.32 37.71
N MET A 243 30.81 -4.38 37.13
CA MET A 243 31.31 -5.62 36.56
C MET A 243 31.70 -6.57 37.70
N PRO A 244 31.28 -7.84 37.68
CA PRO A 244 31.70 -8.81 38.68
C PRO A 244 33.23 -8.96 38.64
N LEU A 245 33.86 -8.88 39.82
CA LEU A 245 35.29 -9.12 40.01
C LEU A 245 35.56 -10.62 39.77
N PHE A 246 36.01 -10.94 38.56
CA PHE A 246 36.55 -12.25 38.26
C PHE A 246 38.01 -12.31 38.71
N ASP A 247 38.29 -13.06 39.78
CA ASP A 247 39.66 -13.45 40.14
C ASP A 247 40.16 -14.51 39.16
N PHE A 248 40.97 -14.09 38.19
CA PHE A 248 41.65 -14.99 37.24
C PHE A 248 42.96 -15.58 37.80
N THR A 249 43.13 -15.57 39.12
CA THR A 249 44.27 -16.19 39.79
C THR A 249 43.81 -17.30 40.72
N ALA A 250 43.53 -18.48 40.16
CA ALA A 250 43.51 -19.76 40.86
C ALA A 250 43.76 -20.90 39.86
#